data_AF-A0AAV0NPA9-F1
#
_entry.id   AF-A0AAV0NPA9-F1
#
_cell.length_a   1.000
_cell.length_b   1.000
_cell.length_c   1.000
_cell.angle_alpha   90.00
_cell.angle_beta   90.00
_cell.angle_gamma   90.00
#
_symmetry.space_group_name_H-M   'P 1'
#
loop_
_entity.id
_entity.type
_entity.pdbx_description
1 polymer ?
#
loop_
_entity_poly.entity_id
_entity_poly.type
_entity_poly.pdbx_seq_one_letter_code
_entity_poly.pdbx_strand_id
1 'polypeptide(L)'
;MFYFNCLEGFNLLLPDILGRLFTDKTGLQDRLRAEARQNGGPDLNFDAVKQMPNIRSLVWETLRFKPPVPTQYSRARKDFRLSSHDASYEIKKGELLCGYLPLVMRDPVIFNDPDTFQPDRFVGEKGTDLLKYLYWSNGPETADPTATNKQCMGKDYVTLSASMLVAYILRRYDSIKGDGSKITAVEMAK
;
A
#
# COMPACT_ATOMS: atom_id res chain seq x y z
N MET A 1 15.29 -1.86 16.54
CA MET A 1 13.85 -1.94 16.18
C MET A 1 13.52 -1.20 14.88
N PHE A 2 14.06 0.01 14.64
CA PHE A 2 13.89 0.72 13.36
C PHE A 2 14.37 -0.09 12.14
N TYR A 3 15.54 -0.71 12.25
CA TYR A 3 16.10 -1.55 11.18
C TYR A 3 15.17 -2.69 10.78
N PHE A 4 14.68 -3.48 11.76
CA PHE A 4 13.78 -4.61 11.51
C PHE A 4 12.49 -4.18 10.80
N ASN A 5 11.73 -3.23 11.37
CA ASN A 5 10.44 -2.84 10.81
C ASN A 5 10.55 -2.17 9.43
N CYS A 6 11.54 -1.29 9.25
CA CYS A 6 11.68 -0.54 8.00
C CYS A 6 12.29 -1.40 6.90
N LEU A 7 13.40 -2.08 7.18
CA LEU A 7 14.11 -2.85 6.15
C LEU A 7 13.27 -4.00 5.63
N GLU A 8 12.65 -4.80 6.50
CA GLU A 8 11.81 -5.93 6.07
C GLU A 8 10.58 -5.44 5.30
N GLY A 9 9.97 -4.35 5.76
CA GLY A 9 8.83 -3.73 5.06
C GLY A 9 9.18 -3.31 3.63
N PHE A 10 10.25 -2.55 3.44
CA PHE A 10 10.67 -2.08 2.11
C PHE A 10 11.24 -3.19 1.22
N ASN A 11 11.91 -4.20 1.79
CA ASN A 11 12.39 -5.37 1.04
C ASN A 11 11.25 -6.21 0.46
N LEU A 12 10.04 -6.15 1.03
CA LEU A 12 8.85 -6.79 0.46
C LEU A 12 8.09 -5.84 -0.46
N LEU A 13 7.87 -4.59 -0.03
CA LEU A 13 7.04 -3.63 -0.76
C LEU A 13 7.64 -3.19 -2.09
N LEU A 14 8.93 -2.83 -2.14
CA LEU A 14 9.52 -2.26 -3.36
C LEU A 14 9.61 -3.26 -4.51
N PRO A 15 10.06 -4.52 -4.30
CA PRO A 15 10.05 -5.51 -5.37
C PRO A 15 8.65 -5.78 -5.89
N ASP A 16 7.62 -5.77 -5.02
CA ASP A 16 6.24 -5.94 -5.45
C ASP A 16 5.77 -4.78 -6.33
N ILE A 17 6.03 -3.52 -5.93
CA ILE A 17 5.72 -2.34 -6.75
C ILE A 17 6.41 -2.42 -8.11
N LEU A 18 7.72 -2.69 -8.12
CA LEU A 18 8.51 -2.79 -9.36
C LEU A 18 8.02 -3.95 -10.23
N GLY A 19 7.68 -5.10 -9.65
CA GLY A 19 7.10 -6.23 -10.36
C GLY A 19 5.77 -5.87 -11.04
N ARG A 20 4.93 -5.04 -10.42
CA ARG A 20 3.71 -4.51 -11.05
C ARG A 20 4.05 -3.61 -12.25
N LEU A 21 5.07 -2.77 -12.14
CA LEU A 21 5.52 -1.94 -13.27
C LEU A 21 6.12 -2.77 -14.41
N PHE A 22 6.84 -3.86 -14.11
CA PHE A 22 7.48 -4.70 -15.14
C PHE A 22 6.50 -5.59 -15.90
N THR A 23 5.47 -6.07 -15.19
CA THR A 23 4.48 -6.99 -15.75
C THR A 23 3.30 -6.27 -16.41
N ASP A 24 3.20 -4.96 -16.24
CA ASP A 24 2.13 -4.17 -16.84
C ASP A 24 2.19 -4.17 -18.37
N LYS A 25 1.02 -4.31 -18.98
CA LYS A 25 0.82 -4.24 -20.44
C LYS A 25 -0.18 -3.15 -20.84
N THR A 26 -0.64 -2.34 -19.88
CA THR A 26 -1.70 -1.35 -20.06
C THR A 26 -1.17 0.07 -20.35
N GLY A 27 0.14 0.27 -20.24
CA GLY A 27 0.77 1.59 -20.36
C GLY A 27 0.85 2.33 -19.02
N LEU A 28 0.72 1.63 -17.90
CA LEU A 28 0.80 2.17 -16.54
C LEU A 28 2.11 2.91 -16.32
N GLN A 29 3.24 2.34 -16.76
CA GLN A 29 4.55 2.97 -16.60
C GLN A 29 4.61 4.35 -17.26
N ASP A 30 4.03 4.49 -18.46
CA ASP A 30 3.98 5.76 -19.19
C ASP A 30 3.07 6.77 -18.52
N ARG A 31 1.90 6.32 -18.04
CA ARG A 31 0.93 7.16 -17.33
C ARG A 31 1.51 7.74 -16.03
N LEU A 32 2.18 6.89 -15.23
CA LEU A 32 2.82 7.30 -13.99
C LEU A 32 4.08 8.15 -14.24
N ARG A 33 4.82 7.88 -15.32
CA ARG A 33 5.97 8.70 -15.71
C ARG A 33 5.55 10.11 -16.10
N ALA A 34 4.47 10.25 -16.86
CA ALA A 34 3.92 11.55 -17.21
C ALA A 34 3.55 12.35 -15.94
N GLU A 35 2.84 11.72 -14.99
CA GLU A 35 2.51 12.34 -13.70
C GLU A 35 3.76 12.73 -12.90
N ALA A 36 4.76 11.85 -12.80
CA ALA A 36 6.00 12.12 -12.07
C ALA A 36 6.81 13.28 -12.65
N ARG A 37 6.84 13.40 -13.98
CA ARG A 37 7.54 14.50 -14.68
C ARG A 37 6.80 15.82 -14.57
N GLN A 38 5.47 15.79 -14.66
CA GLN A 38 4.63 16.98 -14.54
C GLN A 38 4.67 17.57 -13.12
N ASN A 39 4.56 16.72 -12.10
CA ASN A 39 4.38 17.16 -10.71
C ASN A 39 5.66 17.10 -9.86
N GLY A 40 6.76 16.58 -10.42
CA GLY A 40 7.99 16.35 -9.66
C GLY A 40 8.82 17.60 -9.34
N GLY A 41 8.64 18.68 -10.10
CA GLY A 41 9.45 19.90 -9.97
C GLY A 41 10.97 19.67 -10.12
N PRO A 42 11.80 20.70 -9.88
CA PRO A 42 13.26 20.54 -9.86
C PRO A 42 13.68 19.57 -8.74
N ASP A 43 13.15 19.75 -7.54
CA ASP A 43 13.48 18.96 -6.35
C ASP A 43 12.30 18.07 -5.93
N LEU A 44 12.44 16.75 -6.13
CA LEU A 44 11.44 15.79 -5.68
C LEU A 44 11.40 15.74 -4.15
N ASN A 45 10.26 16.07 -3.56
CA ASN A 45 10.04 16.03 -2.12
C ASN A 45 8.65 15.45 -1.79
N PHE A 46 8.35 15.27 -0.50
CA PHE A 46 7.08 14.68 -0.07
C PHE A 46 5.84 15.51 -0.45
N ASP A 47 5.95 16.84 -0.54
CA ASP A 47 4.82 17.67 -0.95
C ASP A 47 4.52 17.53 -2.45
N ALA A 48 5.56 17.41 -3.29
CA ALA A 48 5.42 17.08 -4.70
C ALA A 48 4.73 15.72 -4.90
N VAL A 49 5.14 14.70 -4.12
CA VAL A 49 4.57 13.35 -4.20
C VAL A 49 3.11 13.30 -3.75
N LYS A 50 2.69 14.16 -2.80
CA LYS A 50 1.27 14.27 -2.42
C LYS A 50 0.37 14.69 -3.59
N GLN A 51 0.93 15.38 -4.59
CA GLN A 51 0.26 15.79 -5.83
C GLN A 51 0.31 14.72 -6.94
N MET A 52 0.74 13.49 -6.65
CA MET A 52 0.83 12.38 -7.59
C MET A 52 -0.18 11.27 -7.23
N PRO A 53 -1.50 11.50 -7.43
CA PRO A 53 -2.53 10.56 -6.99
C PRO A 53 -2.42 9.17 -7.63
N ASN A 54 -1.98 9.05 -8.89
CA ASN A 54 -1.83 7.73 -9.51
C ASN A 54 -0.67 6.94 -8.90
N ILE A 55 0.48 7.59 -8.64
CA ILE A 55 1.62 6.95 -7.98
C ILE A 55 1.25 6.53 -6.55
N ARG A 56 0.55 7.39 -5.80
CA ARG A 56 0.10 7.04 -4.45
C ARG A 56 -0.90 5.88 -4.47
N SER A 57 -1.83 5.89 -5.43
CA SER A 57 -2.77 4.79 -5.62
C SER A 57 -2.08 3.47 -5.95
N LEU A 58 -1.02 3.48 -6.77
CA LEU A 58 -0.21 2.28 -7.03
C LEU A 58 0.37 1.70 -5.74
N VAL A 59 0.93 2.55 -4.87
CA VAL A 59 1.52 2.13 -3.59
C VAL A 59 0.45 1.55 -2.67
N TRP A 60 -0.68 2.24 -2.50
CA TRP A 60 -1.79 1.76 -1.68
C TRP A 60 -2.41 0.47 -2.21
N GLU A 61 -2.58 0.33 -3.53
CA GLU A 61 -3.08 -0.92 -4.13
C GLU A 61 -2.09 -2.06 -3.93
N THR A 62 -0.78 -1.79 -3.99
CA THR A 62 0.23 -2.80 -3.67
C THR A 62 0.12 -3.28 -2.23
N LEU A 63 -0.04 -2.35 -1.28
CA LEU A 63 -0.23 -2.66 0.13
C LEU A 63 -1.55 -3.40 0.42
N ARG A 64 -2.64 -3.02 -0.27
CA ARG A 64 -3.95 -3.71 -0.20
C ARG A 64 -3.82 -5.15 -0.70
N PHE A 65 -3.22 -5.31 -1.87
CA PHE A 65 -3.17 -6.58 -2.56
C PHE A 65 -2.20 -7.54 -1.88
N LYS A 66 -1.03 -7.07 -1.43
CA LYS A 66 -0.01 -7.91 -0.81
C LYS A 66 0.60 -7.19 0.41
N PRO A 67 -0.12 -7.17 1.55
CA PRO A 67 0.40 -6.55 2.76
C PRO A 67 1.69 -7.24 3.22
N PRO A 68 2.77 -6.49 3.53
CA PRO A 68 4.03 -7.08 3.97
C PRO A 68 3.91 -7.92 5.25
N VAL A 69 3.00 -7.54 6.16
CA VAL A 69 2.68 -8.29 7.38
C VAL A 69 1.23 -8.77 7.29
N PRO A 70 0.98 -10.03 6.91
CA PRO A 70 -0.36 -10.48 6.56
C PRO A 70 -1.24 -10.84 7.76
N THR A 71 -0.68 -11.05 8.95
CA THR A 71 -1.43 -11.47 10.15
C THR A 71 -1.27 -10.49 11.30
N GLN A 72 -2.37 -10.16 11.99
CA GLN A 72 -2.37 -9.39 13.23
C GLN A 72 -3.05 -10.18 14.33
N TYR A 73 -2.48 -10.08 15.53
CA TYR A 73 -2.93 -10.82 16.69
C TYR A 73 -3.34 -9.88 17.81
N SER A 74 -4.38 -10.27 18.54
CA SER A 74 -4.75 -9.61 19.78
C SER A 74 -5.35 -10.60 20.76
N ARG A 75 -5.22 -10.34 22.06
CA ARG A 75 -5.87 -11.15 23.10
C ARG A 75 -7.03 -10.39 23.70
N ALA A 76 -8.19 -11.01 23.77
CA ALA A 76 -9.40 -10.41 24.33
C ALA A 76 -9.18 -10.03 25.80
N ARG A 77 -9.38 -8.75 26.15
CA ARG A 77 -9.20 -8.24 27.53
C ARG A 77 -10.45 -8.36 28.39
N LYS A 78 -11.61 -8.53 27.75
CA LYS A 78 -12.93 -8.70 28.34
C LYS A 78 -13.79 -9.52 27.39
N ASP A 79 -14.92 -10.00 27.87
CA ASP A 79 -15.93 -10.64 27.02
C ASP A 79 -16.58 -9.57 26.13
N PHE A 80 -16.80 -9.90 24.86
CA PHE A 80 -17.48 -9.03 23.90
C PHE A 80 -18.09 -9.83 22.74
N ARG A 81 -18.93 -9.17 21.93
CA ARG A 81 -19.46 -9.75 20.69
C ARG A 81 -18.72 -9.18 19.49
N LEU A 82 -18.24 -10.04 18.60
CA LEU A 82 -17.62 -9.68 17.33
C LEU A 82 -18.58 -10.01 16.20
N SER A 83 -18.86 -9.05 15.32
CA SER A 83 -19.78 -9.26 14.19
C SER A 83 -19.01 -9.33 12.87
N SER A 84 -19.46 -10.25 12.02
CA SER A 84 -19.15 -10.34 10.59
C SER A 84 -20.33 -9.78 9.78
N HIS A 85 -20.33 -9.94 8.45
CA HIS A 85 -21.42 -9.46 7.59
C HIS A 85 -22.76 -10.14 7.87
N ASP A 86 -22.75 -11.40 8.27
CA ASP A 86 -23.93 -12.26 8.39
C ASP A 86 -24.12 -12.90 9.77
N ALA A 87 -23.08 -12.93 10.60
CA ALA A 87 -23.10 -13.57 11.92
C ALA A 87 -22.45 -12.73 13.03
N SER A 88 -22.78 -13.06 14.28
CA SER A 88 -22.18 -12.48 15.49
C SER A 88 -21.68 -13.59 16.41
N TYR A 89 -20.46 -13.42 16.92
CA TYR A 89 -19.72 -14.40 17.71
C TYR A 89 -19.46 -13.84 19.11
N GLU A 90 -19.67 -14.66 20.15
CA GLU A 90 -19.22 -14.32 21.50
C GLU A 90 -17.74 -14.66 21.66
N ILE A 91 -16.94 -13.67 22.06
CA ILE A 91 -15.52 -13.82 22.37
C ILE A 91 -15.36 -13.68 23.88
N LYS A 92 -14.76 -14.68 24.52
CA LYS A 92 -14.45 -14.65 25.95
C LYS A 92 -13.10 -14.00 26.22
N LYS A 93 -12.97 -13.39 27.39
CA LYS A 93 -11.71 -12.85 27.89
C LYS A 93 -10.63 -13.93 27.86
N GLY A 94 -9.47 -13.57 27.33
CA GLY A 94 -8.31 -14.45 27.22
C GLY A 94 -8.16 -15.15 25.87
N GLU A 95 -9.21 -15.21 25.04
CA GLU A 95 -9.12 -15.78 23.69
C GLU A 95 -8.14 -15.00 22.81
N LEU A 96 -7.39 -15.73 21.97
CA LEU A 96 -6.47 -15.16 20.99
C LEU A 96 -7.19 -14.99 19.66
N LEU A 97 -7.24 -13.76 19.18
CA LEU A 97 -7.81 -13.38 17.90
C LEU A 97 -6.68 -13.25 16.87
N CYS A 98 -6.95 -13.71 15.65
CA CYS A 98 -6.08 -13.58 14.50
C CYS A 98 -6.86 -13.00 13.33
N GLY A 99 -6.41 -11.86 12.80
CA GLY A 99 -6.89 -11.31 11.55
C GLY A 99 -5.89 -11.60 10.43
N TYR A 100 -6.37 -12.05 9.28
CA TYR A 100 -5.55 -12.25 8.08
C TYR A 100 -5.90 -11.16 7.04
N LEU A 101 -5.04 -10.13 6.94
CA LEU A 101 -5.30 -8.93 6.12
C LEU A 101 -5.58 -9.21 4.65
N PRO A 102 -4.94 -10.18 3.98
CA PRO A 102 -5.24 -10.43 2.57
C PRO A 102 -6.72 -10.78 2.33
N LEU A 103 -7.41 -11.41 3.29
CA LEU A 103 -8.86 -11.64 3.18
C LEU A 103 -9.65 -10.36 3.50
N VAL A 104 -9.27 -9.63 4.55
CA VAL A 104 -9.95 -8.39 4.97
C VAL A 104 -9.88 -7.32 3.87
N MET A 105 -8.72 -7.13 3.26
CA MET A 105 -8.50 -6.11 2.23
C MET A 105 -8.86 -6.56 0.81
N ARG A 106 -9.42 -7.77 0.68
CA ARG A 106 -10.03 -8.31 -0.55
C ARG A 106 -11.48 -8.73 -0.33
N ASP A 107 -12.13 -8.12 0.65
CA ASP A 107 -13.53 -8.35 0.93
C ASP A 107 -14.41 -7.84 -0.23
N PRO A 108 -15.17 -8.71 -0.93
CA PRO A 108 -16.02 -8.32 -2.06
C PRO A 108 -17.20 -7.43 -1.67
N VAL A 109 -17.56 -7.36 -0.38
CA VAL A 109 -18.58 -6.43 0.12
C VAL A 109 -18.04 -4.99 0.13
N ILE A 110 -16.72 -4.83 0.23
CA ILE A 110 -16.04 -3.53 0.35
C ILE A 110 -15.38 -3.10 -0.96
N PHE A 111 -14.70 -4.02 -1.64
CA PHE A 111 -13.92 -3.74 -2.84
C PHE A 111 -14.53 -4.42 -4.06
N ASN A 112 -14.84 -3.64 -5.10
CA ASN A 112 -15.20 -4.18 -6.41
C ASN A 112 -14.01 -4.88 -7.05
N ASP A 113 -14.22 -6.05 -7.66
CA ASP A 113 -13.19 -6.92 -8.22
C ASP A 113 -11.96 -7.03 -7.29
N PRO A 114 -12.14 -7.56 -6.07
CA PRO A 114 -11.15 -7.46 -5.00
C PRO A 114 -9.85 -8.22 -5.30
N ASP A 115 -9.95 -9.30 -6.08
CA ASP A 115 -8.83 -10.15 -6.50
C ASP A 115 -8.10 -9.61 -7.75
N THR A 116 -8.58 -8.50 -8.32
CA THR A 116 -7.91 -7.81 -9.42
C THR A 116 -7.08 -6.65 -8.89
N PHE A 117 -5.82 -6.58 -9.32
CA PHE A 117 -4.95 -5.45 -9.01
C PHE A 117 -5.34 -4.25 -9.88
N GLN A 118 -5.79 -3.17 -9.25
CA GLN A 118 -6.26 -1.96 -9.92
C GLN A 118 -5.40 -0.76 -9.48
N PRO A 119 -4.41 -0.33 -10.28
CA PRO A 119 -3.43 0.69 -9.86
C PRO A 119 -4.06 2.05 -9.56
N ASP A 120 -5.26 2.34 -10.08
CA ASP A 120 -6.04 3.57 -9.85
C ASP A 120 -7.20 3.41 -8.87
N ARG A 121 -7.29 2.28 -8.14
CA ARG A 121 -8.37 2.02 -7.18
C ARG A 121 -8.60 3.14 -6.16
N PHE A 122 -7.53 3.81 -5.75
CA PHE A 122 -7.56 4.86 -4.73
C PHE A 122 -7.48 6.28 -5.31
N VAL A 123 -7.75 6.45 -6.61
CA VAL A 123 -7.79 7.76 -7.27
C VAL A 123 -9.19 8.37 -7.19
N GLY A 124 -9.24 9.69 -6.98
CA GLY A 124 -10.49 10.46 -6.88
C GLY A 124 -11.21 10.24 -5.56
N GLU A 125 -12.29 11.00 -5.34
CA GLU A 125 -13.02 11.05 -4.07
C GLU A 125 -13.49 9.66 -3.59
N LYS A 126 -14.16 8.91 -4.48
CA LYS A 126 -14.62 7.54 -4.19
C LYS A 126 -13.46 6.58 -3.89
N GLY A 127 -12.32 6.73 -4.57
CA GLY A 127 -11.15 5.91 -4.33
C GLY A 127 -10.50 6.24 -2.99
N THR A 128 -10.40 7.52 -2.64
CA THR A 128 -9.86 7.95 -1.34
C THR A 128 -10.71 7.51 -0.15
N ASP A 129 -12.04 7.42 -0.32
CA ASP A 129 -12.93 6.88 0.71
C ASP A 129 -12.64 5.42 1.07
N LEU A 130 -12.07 4.64 0.14
CA LEU A 130 -11.69 3.25 0.39
C LEU A 130 -10.46 3.12 1.30
N LEU A 131 -9.69 4.20 1.52
CA LEU A 131 -8.53 4.17 2.41
C LEU A 131 -8.89 3.84 3.86
N LYS A 132 -10.14 4.06 4.29
CA LYS A 132 -10.62 3.63 5.61
C LYS A 132 -10.63 2.10 5.79
N TYR A 133 -10.55 1.35 4.69
CA TYR A 133 -10.48 -0.12 4.66
C TYR A 133 -9.09 -0.66 4.27
N LEU A 134 -8.08 0.23 4.21
CA LEU A 134 -6.70 -0.16 3.98
C LEU A 134 -5.99 -0.28 5.34
N TYR A 135 -5.61 -1.51 5.72
CA TYR A 135 -5.17 -1.85 7.09
C TYR A 135 -3.70 -2.30 7.21
N TRP A 136 -2.88 -2.10 6.17
CA TRP A 136 -1.48 -2.58 6.14
C TRP A 136 -0.65 -2.12 7.35
N SER A 137 -1.01 -0.97 7.94
CA SER A 137 -0.31 -0.36 9.07
C SER A 137 -0.83 -0.80 10.45
N ASN A 138 -1.67 -1.85 10.53
CA ASN A 138 -2.38 -2.24 11.75
C ASN A 138 -3.36 -1.16 12.27
N GLY A 139 -4.01 -0.48 11.32
CA GLY A 139 -5.04 0.54 11.52
C GLY A 139 -5.50 1.07 10.16
N PRO A 140 -6.68 1.74 10.07
CA PRO A 140 -7.10 2.38 8.84
C PRO A 140 -6.05 3.36 8.33
N GLU A 141 -5.81 3.43 7.02
CA GLU A 141 -4.88 4.40 6.42
C GLU A 141 -5.28 5.86 6.74
N THR A 142 -6.58 6.11 6.94
CA THR A 142 -7.14 7.40 7.33
C THR A 142 -6.94 7.77 8.80
N ALA A 143 -6.41 6.87 9.63
CA ALA A 143 -6.12 7.11 11.05
C ALA A 143 -4.62 7.36 11.27
N ASP A 144 -4.29 8.09 12.33
CA ASP A 144 -2.91 8.43 12.67
C ASP A 144 -2.36 7.51 13.77
N PRO A 145 -1.08 7.11 13.68
CA PRO A 145 -0.41 6.43 14.77
C PRO A 145 -0.26 7.36 15.97
N THR A 146 -0.56 6.86 17.16
CA THR A 146 -0.46 7.61 18.41
C THR A 146 0.27 6.80 19.47
N ALA A 147 0.70 7.44 20.55
CA ALA A 147 1.31 6.75 21.69
C ALA A 147 0.35 5.75 22.38
N THR A 148 -0.95 5.84 22.11
CA THR A 148 -1.98 5.02 22.76
C THR A 148 -2.51 3.90 21.86
N ASN A 149 -2.14 3.88 20.58
CA ASN A 149 -2.50 2.81 19.64
C ASN A 149 -1.29 1.95 19.25
N LYS A 150 -1.54 0.94 18.41
CA LYS A 150 -0.52 0.00 17.93
C LYS A 150 -0.35 0.09 16.41
N GLN A 151 -0.77 1.19 15.81
CA GLN A 151 -0.57 1.44 14.39
C GLN A 151 0.91 1.71 14.12
N CYS A 152 1.39 1.35 12.93
CA CYS A 152 2.76 1.56 12.52
C CYS A 152 3.12 3.05 12.62
N MET A 153 4.11 3.40 13.45
CA MET A 153 4.52 4.82 13.62
C MET A 153 5.08 5.42 12.31
N GLY A 154 5.54 4.58 11.39
CA GLY A 154 6.06 4.97 10.09
C GLY A 154 5.02 5.02 8.98
N LYS A 155 3.71 4.95 9.29
CA LYS A 155 2.62 4.88 8.28
C LYS A 155 2.84 5.85 7.11
N ASP A 156 2.91 7.15 7.41
CA ASP A 156 3.05 8.18 6.38
C ASP A 156 4.42 8.12 5.70
N TYR A 157 5.48 7.83 6.46
CA TYR A 157 6.83 7.76 5.91
C TYR A 157 6.97 6.63 4.90
N VAL A 158 6.33 5.47 5.13
CA VAL A 158 6.36 4.33 4.22
C VAL A 158 5.67 4.67 2.91
N THR A 159 4.44 5.18 2.94
CA THR A 159 3.66 5.45 1.73
C THR A 159 4.26 6.62 0.93
N LEU A 160 4.72 7.67 1.60
CA LEU A 160 5.39 8.80 0.95
C LEU A 160 6.75 8.42 0.38
N SER A 161 7.59 7.69 1.12
CA SER A 161 8.93 7.32 0.62
C SER A 161 8.86 6.29 -0.51
N ALA A 162 7.94 5.31 -0.44
CA ALA A 162 7.72 4.37 -1.54
C ALA A 162 7.24 5.12 -2.81
N SER A 163 6.28 6.03 -2.65
CA SER A 163 5.79 6.86 -3.77
C SER A 163 6.88 7.76 -4.34
N MET A 164 7.71 8.35 -3.48
CA MET A 164 8.87 9.17 -3.88
C MET A 164 9.90 8.34 -4.65
N LEU A 165 10.18 7.12 -4.21
CA LEU A 165 11.12 6.24 -4.92
C LEU A 165 10.58 5.85 -6.30
N VAL A 166 9.30 5.53 -6.41
CA VAL A 166 8.63 5.27 -7.71
C VAL A 166 8.74 6.50 -8.62
N ALA A 167 8.37 7.68 -8.11
CA ALA A 167 8.44 8.92 -8.87
C ALA A 167 9.89 9.25 -9.31
N TYR A 168 10.87 9.06 -8.43
CA TYR A 168 12.28 9.26 -8.74
C TYR A 168 12.75 8.34 -9.87
N ILE A 169 12.44 7.07 -9.76
CA ILE A 169 12.77 6.04 -10.76
C ILE A 169 12.14 6.40 -12.11
N LEU A 170 10.85 6.73 -12.15
CA LEU A 170 10.14 7.05 -13.39
C LEU A 170 10.58 8.39 -13.99
N ARG A 171 11.03 9.36 -13.19
CA ARG A 171 11.65 10.58 -13.70
C ARG A 171 12.98 10.30 -14.39
N ARG A 172 13.78 9.38 -13.84
CA ARG A 172 15.13 9.07 -14.28
C ARG A 172 15.19 8.17 -15.52
N TYR A 173 14.18 7.33 -15.75
CA TYR A 173 14.18 6.34 -16.82
C TYR A 173 12.92 6.44 -17.71
N ASP A 174 13.14 6.46 -19.03
CA ASP A 174 12.09 6.37 -20.05
C ASP A 174 11.51 4.96 -20.14
N SER A 175 12.28 3.91 -19.82
CA SER A 175 11.76 2.54 -19.74
C SER A 175 12.51 1.75 -18.69
N ILE A 176 11.78 0.90 -17.97
CA ILE A 176 12.36 -0.03 -17.00
C ILE A 176 11.70 -1.39 -17.20
N LYS A 177 12.53 -2.40 -17.42
CA LYS A 177 12.10 -3.78 -17.61
C LYS A 177 12.80 -4.66 -16.60
N GLY A 178 12.11 -5.69 -16.16
CA GLY A 178 12.64 -6.67 -15.22
C GLY A 178 11.76 -7.91 -15.16
N ASP A 179 12.18 -8.83 -14.31
CA ASP A 179 11.37 -9.93 -13.84
C ASP A 179 11.19 -9.81 -12.31
N GLY A 180 10.41 -10.71 -11.70
CA GLY A 180 10.15 -10.69 -10.25
C GLY A 180 11.40 -10.87 -9.36
N SER A 181 12.60 -11.02 -9.94
CA SER A 181 13.87 -11.20 -9.22
C SER A 181 14.94 -10.14 -9.55
N LYS A 182 14.88 -9.49 -10.72
CA LYS A 182 15.89 -8.51 -11.15
C LYS A 182 15.38 -7.51 -12.19
N ILE A 183 16.03 -6.35 -12.24
CA ILE A 183 15.93 -5.41 -13.37
C ILE A 183 16.78 -5.96 -14.51
N THR A 184 16.21 -6.04 -15.71
CA THR A 184 16.87 -6.62 -16.90
C THR A 184 17.27 -5.58 -17.92
N ALA A 185 16.58 -4.44 -17.99
CA ALA A 185 16.94 -3.34 -18.87
C ALA A 185 16.41 -2.00 -18.34
N VAL A 186 17.15 -0.93 -18.62
CA VAL A 186 16.74 0.46 -18.36
C VAL A 186 17.07 1.33 -19.57
N GLU A 187 16.21 2.28 -19.87
CA GLU A 187 16.46 3.36 -20.83
C GLU A 187 16.44 4.67 -20.05
N MET A 188 17.54 5.43 -20.08
CA MET A 188 17.62 6.70 -19.36
C MET A 188 16.75 7.76 -20.04
N ALA A 189 16.17 8.64 -19.22
CA ALA A 189 15.48 9.82 -19.72
C ALA A 189 16.42 10.66 -20.58
N LYS A 190 15.96 11.05 -21.78
CA LYS A 190 16.64 12.05 -22.62
C LYS A 190 16.51 13.46 -22.06
#